data_AF-A0A1W6K9A4-F1
#
_entry.id   AF-A0A1W6K9A4-F1
#
_cell.length_a   1.000
_cell.length_b   1.000
_cell.length_c   1.000
_cell.angle_alpha   90.00
_cell.angle_beta   90.00
_cell.angle_gamma   90.00
#
_symmetry.space_group_name_H-M   'P 1'
#
loop_
_entity.id
_entity.type
_entity.pdbx_description
1 polymer ?
#
loop_
_entity_poly.entity_id
_entity_poly.type
_entity_poly.pdbx_seq_one_letter_code
_entity_poly.pdbx_strand_id
1 'polypeptide(L)'
;MSDDKATARKLSGTRMKEESFMRTIYVATPEHGVTVDDLKHPEFWAHVAPQFKPGDLVHVYPEDGSFWAELLVQSTSRAAAKVHVLREYALAKVDEPEDDAEFKLKFAGPHAKWRVERVSDGEVIKDGMTKDGAQAYLQSHIKAMAA
;
A
#
# COMPACT_ATOMS: atom_id res chain seq x y z
N MET A 1 52.35 2.13 32.32
CA MET A 1 51.50 1.51 31.27
C MET A 1 50.16 1.25 31.93
N SER A 2 49.22 2.18 31.81
CA SER A 2 47.89 2.04 32.42
C SER A 2 46.92 1.55 31.35
N ASP A 3 46.42 0.32 31.54
CA ASP A 3 45.33 -0.26 30.75
C ASP A 3 44.01 0.42 31.14
N ASP A 4 43.55 1.37 30.32
CA ASP A 4 42.22 1.96 30.43
C ASP A 4 41.21 1.05 29.70
N LYS A 5 40.75 0.01 30.39
CA LYS A 5 39.65 -0.84 29.88
C LYS A 5 38.35 -0.04 29.98
N ALA A 6 37.88 0.49 28.86
CA ALA A 6 36.56 1.12 28.75
C ALA A 6 35.47 0.18 29.29
N THR A 7 34.91 0.48 30.46
CA THR A 7 33.87 -0.32 31.10
C THR A 7 32.61 -0.29 30.23
N ALA A 8 32.16 -1.47 29.77
CA ALA A 8 30.96 -1.58 28.94
C ALA A 8 29.72 -1.01 29.66
N ARG A 9 29.04 -0.05 29.02
CA ARG A 9 27.83 0.58 29.56
C ARG A 9 26.69 -0.43 29.57
N LYS A 10 25.98 -0.55 30.69
CA LYS A 10 24.82 -1.43 30.87
C LYS A 10 23.52 -0.65 30.64
N LEU A 11 22.56 -1.25 29.94
CA LEU A 11 21.21 -0.72 29.81
C LEU A 11 20.42 -0.99 31.10
N SER A 12 19.78 0.03 31.67
CA SER A 12 18.85 -0.17 32.78
C SER A 12 17.66 -1.01 32.32
N GLY A 13 17.23 -1.99 33.12
CA GLY A 13 16.06 -2.81 32.81
C GLY A 13 14.79 -1.99 32.57
N THR A 14 14.66 -0.83 33.22
CA THR A 14 13.52 0.10 33.02
C THR A 14 13.46 0.76 31.64
N ARG A 15 14.57 0.71 30.88
CA ARG A 15 14.66 1.26 29.51
C ARG A 15 14.35 0.23 28.43
N MET A 16 13.98 -0.99 28.82
CA MET A 16 13.52 -2.02 27.90
C MET A 16 12.05 -2.30 28.18
N LYS A 17 11.24 -2.28 27.12
CA LYS A 17 9.81 -2.59 27.16
C LYS A 17 9.46 -3.42 25.92
N GLU A 18 8.41 -4.20 26.02
CA GLU A 18 7.88 -4.94 24.89
C GLU A 18 7.47 -4.00 23.76
N GLU A 19 7.70 -4.42 22.52
CA GLU A 19 7.41 -3.61 21.33
C GLU A 19 5.93 -3.24 21.24
N SER A 20 5.02 -4.19 21.41
CA SER A 20 3.57 -4.01 21.33
C SER A 20 3.04 -2.94 22.30
N PHE A 21 3.69 -2.78 23.46
CA PHE A 21 3.37 -1.75 24.43
C PHE A 21 3.88 -0.37 24.00
N MET A 22 5.01 -0.33 23.31
CA MET A 22 5.68 0.91 22.93
C MET A 22 5.20 1.47 21.59
N ARG A 23 4.82 0.62 20.65
CA ARG A 23 4.46 1.04 19.27
C ARG A 23 3.24 0.30 18.73
N THR A 24 2.63 0.92 17.73
CA THR A 24 1.58 0.33 16.90
C THR A 24 2.14 0.04 15.51
N ILE A 25 1.68 -1.05 14.89
CA ILE A 25 1.95 -1.36 13.48
C ILE A 25 0.66 -1.13 12.71
N TYR A 26 0.68 -0.16 11.79
CA TYR A 26 -0.44 0.18 10.92
C TYR A 26 -0.28 -0.47 9.54
N VAL A 27 -1.40 -0.63 8.85
CA VAL A 27 -1.42 -0.97 7.42
C VAL A 27 -2.05 0.18 6.67
N ALA A 28 -1.38 0.67 5.63
CA ALA A 28 -1.89 1.69 4.71
C ALA A 28 -2.05 1.09 3.31
N THR A 29 -3.15 1.44 2.65
CA THR A 29 -3.46 1.02 1.28
C THR A 29 -3.69 2.27 0.43
N PRO A 30 -2.62 2.90 -0.08
CA PRO A 30 -2.72 4.04 -0.98
C PRO A 30 -3.46 3.72 -2.28
N GLU A 31 -4.07 4.75 -2.87
CA GLU A 31 -4.71 4.67 -4.18
C GLU A 31 -3.71 4.34 -5.31
N HIS A 32 -4.24 3.97 -6.47
CA HIS A 32 -3.45 3.66 -7.66
C HIS A 32 -2.52 4.83 -8.05
N GLY A 33 -1.28 4.50 -8.42
CA GLY A 33 -0.32 5.47 -8.94
C GLY A 33 0.49 6.22 -7.87
N VAL A 34 0.14 6.06 -6.58
CA VAL A 34 1.01 6.51 -5.49
C VAL A 34 2.33 5.76 -5.55
N THR A 35 3.43 6.48 -5.42
CA THR A 35 4.79 5.95 -5.44
C THR A 35 5.40 5.93 -4.03
N VAL A 36 6.51 5.22 -3.85
CA VAL A 36 7.25 5.25 -2.57
C VAL A 36 7.79 6.65 -2.28
N ASP A 37 8.08 7.46 -3.30
CA ASP A 37 8.53 8.84 -3.11
C ASP A 37 7.43 9.71 -2.52
N ASP A 38 6.18 9.55 -2.96
CA ASP A 38 5.02 10.25 -2.38
C ASP A 38 4.89 9.98 -0.87
N LEU A 39 5.17 8.75 -0.43
CA LEU A 39 5.11 8.39 0.99
C LEU A 39 6.09 9.16 1.87
N LYS A 40 7.18 9.69 1.30
CA LYS A 40 8.21 10.44 2.03
C LYS A 40 7.76 11.87 2.33
N HIS A 41 6.72 12.35 1.64
CA HIS A 41 6.14 13.68 1.85
C HIS A 41 5.30 13.69 3.14
N PRO A 42 5.65 14.52 4.15
CA PRO A 42 4.94 14.49 5.43
C PRO A 42 3.44 14.81 5.33
N GLU A 43 3.06 15.66 4.38
CA GLU A 43 1.69 16.07 4.05
C GLU A 43 0.83 14.92 3.48
N PHE A 44 1.45 13.90 2.89
CA PHE A 44 0.74 12.70 2.43
C PHE A 44 -0.04 12.05 3.57
N TRP A 45 0.52 12.11 4.79
CA TRP A 45 -0.05 11.51 5.98
C TRP A 45 -1.01 12.43 6.73
N ALA A 46 -1.34 13.62 6.22
CA ALA A 46 -2.05 14.66 6.98
C ALA A 46 -3.34 14.18 7.66
N HIS A 47 -4.13 13.37 6.96
CA HIS A 47 -5.41 12.87 7.46
C HIS A 47 -5.29 11.80 8.55
N VAL A 48 -4.15 11.10 8.63
CA VAL A 48 -3.90 10.02 9.58
C VAL A 48 -2.80 10.34 10.59
N ALA A 49 -2.07 11.45 10.42
CA ALA A 49 -0.98 11.89 11.29
C ALA A 49 -1.36 11.96 12.78
N PRO A 50 -2.57 12.39 13.19
CA PRO A 50 -2.99 12.38 14.59
C PRO A 50 -3.04 10.99 15.24
N GLN A 51 -3.07 9.91 14.45
CA GLN A 51 -3.10 8.53 14.95
C GLN A 51 -1.69 8.03 15.30
N PHE A 52 -0.65 8.60 14.68
CA PHE A 52 0.70 8.11 14.83
C PHE A 52 1.37 8.63 16.10
N LYS A 53 2.38 7.89 16.56
CA LYS A 53 3.42 8.37 17.47
C LYS A 53 4.81 8.03 16.92
N PRO A 54 5.86 8.80 17.28
CA PRO A 54 7.22 8.44 16.94
C PRO A 54 7.55 7.01 17.38
N GLY A 55 8.14 6.24 16.46
CA GLY A 55 8.48 4.83 16.69
C GLY A 55 7.43 3.82 16.18
N ASP A 56 6.25 4.27 15.76
CA ASP A 56 5.28 3.41 15.07
C ASP A 56 5.80 2.95 13.71
N LEU A 57 5.27 1.81 13.27
CA LEU A 57 5.55 1.26 11.94
C LEU A 57 4.31 1.34 11.06
N VAL A 58 4.52 1.50 9.76
CA VAL A 58 3.47 1.44 8.74
C VAL A 58 3.89 0.47 7.64
N HIS A 59 3.10 -0.57 7.43
CA HIS A 59 3.20 -1.42 6.24
C HIS A 59 2.32 -0.84 5.15
N VAL A 60 2.90 -0.60 3.99
CA VAL A 60 2.22 0.01 2.86
C VAL A 60 2.07 -1.00 1.75
N TYR A 61 0.83 -1.18 1.30
CA TYR A 61 0.46 -2.03 0.18
C TYR A 61 -0.57 -1.30 -0.68
N PRO A 62 -0.17 -0.63 -1.76
CA PRO A 62 -1.07 0.12 -2.63
C PRO A 62 -2.12 -0.77 -3.28
N GLU A 63 -3.23 -0.17 -3.70
CA GLU A 63 -4.33 -0.88 -4.38
C GLU A 63 -3.89 -1.60 -5.66
N ASP A 64 -2.89 -1.05 -6.37
CA ASP A 64 -2.36 -1.62 -7.61
C ASP A 64 -1.31 -2.72 -7.40
N GLY A 65 -0.92 -2.95 -6.15
CA GLY A 65 0.11 -3.92 -5.78
C GLY A 65 1.48 -3.62 -6.39
N SER A 66 1.77 -2.38 -6.77
CA SER A 66 3.03 -1.98 -7.43
C SER A 66 4.26 -2.11 -6.51
N PHE A 67 4.08 -1.99 -5.21
CA PHE A 67 5.15 -2.18 -4.24
C PHE A 67 4.62 -2.64 -2.88
N TRP A 68 5.55 -3.08 -2.03
CA TRP A 68 5.34 -3.15 -0.59
C TRP A 68 6.44 -2.35 0.11
N ALA A 69 6.08 -1.60 1.14
CA ALA A 69 7.05 -0.84 1.93
C ALA A 69 6.79 -0.96 3.43
N GLU A 70 7.86 -0.87 4.22
CA GLU A 70 7.81 -0.72 5.67
C GLU A 70 8.42 0.62 6.05
N LEU A 71 7.66 1.41 6.79
CA LEU A 71 8.01 2.76 7.19
C LEU A 71 8.12 2.88 8.71
N LEU A 72 9.04 3.71 9.19
CA LEU A 72 9.16 4.12 10.58
C LEU A 72 8.72 5.58 10.74
N VAL A 73 7.76 5.83 11.62
CA VAL A 73 7.35 7.20 11.97
C VAL A 73 8.46 7.85 12.82
N GLN A 74 9.07 8.92 12.31
CA GLN A 74 10.13 9.65 13.01
C GLN A 74 9.56 10.76 13.90
N SER A 75 8.58 11.50 13.39
CA SER A 75 7.92 12.60 14.10
C SER A 75 6.55 12.86 13.51
N THR A 76 5.60 13.32 14.33
CA THR A 76 4.25 13.64 13.88
C THR A 76 3.78 14.99 14.44
N SER A 77 2.84 15.60 13.73
CA SER A 77 2.08 16.77 14.13
C SER A 77 0.60 16.51 13.82
N ARG A 78 -0.27 17.50 14.09
CA ARG A 78 -1.69 17.36 13.78
C ARG A 78 -2.00 17.20 12.28
N ALA A 79 -1.11 17.67 11.39
CA ALA A 79 -1.39 17.76 9.96
C ALA A 79 -0.31 17.14 9.06
N ALA A 80 0.70 16.48 9.64
CA ALA A 80 1.78 15.87 8.88
C ALA A 80 2.54 14.86 9.72
N ALA A 81 3.10 13.83 9.09
CA ALA A 81 3.98 12.86 9.74
C ALA A 81 5.23 12.62 8.89
N LYS A 82 6.40 12.81 9.49
CA LYS A 82 7.67 12.47 8.86
C LYS A 82 7.96 10.99 9.07
N VAL A 83 8.16 10.27 7.98
CA VAL A 83 8.46 8.84 7.98
C VAL A 83 9.83 8.56 7.37
N HIS A 84 10.41 7.41 7.71
CA HIS A 84 11.61 6.87 7.09
C HIS A 84 11.31 5.51 6.48
N VAL A 85 11.65 5.31 5.22
CA VAL A 85 11.51 4.01 4.54
C VAL A 85 12.57 3.07 5.10
N LEU A 86 12.15 2.00 5.80
CA LEU A 86 13.04 0.96 6.28
C LEU A 86 13.31 -0.10 5.22
N ARG A 87 12.25 -0.48 4.50
CA ARG A 87 12.27 -1.48 3.43
C ARG A 87 11.32 -1.09 2.33
N GLU A 88 11.72 -1.32 1.09
CA GLU A 88 10.86 -1.24 -0.08
C GLU A 88 11.13 -2.45 -0.97
N TYR A 89 10.08 -2.99 -1.56
CA TYR A 89 10.14 -4.01 -2.59
C TYR A 89 9.22 -3.56 -3.71
N ALA A 90 9.80 -3.29 -4.89
CA ALA A 90 9.01 -3.23 -6.10
C ALA A 90 8.42 -4.63 -6.33
N LEU A 91 7.11 -4.69 -6.47
CA LEU A 91 6.42 -5.91 -6.82
C LEU A 91 6.20 -5.89 -8.33
N ALA A 92 6.10 -7.07 -8.93
CA ALA A 92 5.61 -7.14 -10.31
C ALA A 92 4.22 -6.53 -10.28
N LYS A 93 4.03 -5.38 -10.96
CA LYS A 93 2.69 -4.85 -11.23
C LYS A 93 1.90 -6.03 -11.75
N VAL A 94 0.80 -6.37 -11.08
CA VAL A 94 -0.12 -7.33 -11.66
C VAL A 94 -0.62 -6.62 -12.91
N ASP A 95 -0.19 -7.07 -14.09
CA ASP A 95 -0.52 -6.44 -15.37
C ASP A 95 -1.99 -6.03 -15.34
N GLU A 96 -2.25 -4.76 -15.65
CA GLU A 96 -3.63 -4.31 -15.77
C GLU A 96 -4.26 -5.20 -16.84
N PRO A 97 -5.44 -5.76 -16.54
CA PRO A 97 -6.06 -6.67 -17.48
C PRO A 97 -6.40 -5.81 -18.70
N GLU A 98 -5.89 -6.20 -19.88
CA GLU A 98 -5.89 -5.35 -21.07
C GLU A 98 -7.32 -4.90 -21.42
N ASP A 99 -7.55 -3.59 -21.34
CA ASP A 99 -8.74 -2.96 -21.89
C ASP A 99 -8.73 -3.12 -23.42
N ASP A 100 -9.92 -3.24 -24.00
CA ASP A 100 -10.13 -3.15 -25.45
C ASP A 100 -10.75 -1.78 -25.78
N ALA A 101 -10.77 -1.40 -27.06
CA ALA A 101 -11.40 -0.16 -27.50
C ALA A 101 -12.89 -0.07 -27.11
N GLU A 102 -13.57 -1.21 -26.98
CA GLU A 102 -15.02 -1.27 -26.68
C GLU A 102 -15.33 -1.56 -25.20
N PHE A 103 -14.40 -2.17 -24.45
CA PHE A 103 -14.64 -2.63 -23.09
C PHE A 103 -13.43 -2.38 -22.17
N LYS A 104 -13.70 -2.00 -20.93
CA LYS A 104 -12.68 -1.81 -19.90
C LYS A 104 -12.93 -2.62 -18.64
N LEU A 105 -11.86 -3.00 -17.96
CA LEU A 105 -11.90 -3.62 -16.65
C LEU A 105 -11.77 -2.59 -15.55
N LYS A 106 -12.65 -2.69 -14.55
CA LYS A 106 -12.65 -1.78 -13.42
C LYS A 106 -12.77 -2.53 -12.11
N PHE A 107 -11.95 -2.20 -11.13
CA PHE A 107 -12.17 -2.59 -9.75
C PHE A 107 -13.20 -1.66 -9.09
N ALA A 108 -14.29 -2.22 -8.55
CA ALA A 108 -15.39 -1.48 -7.95
C ALA A 108 -15.43 -1.58 -6.41
N GLY A 109 -14.27 -1.87 -5.79
CA GLY A 109 -14.12 -1.99 -4.34
C GLY A 109 -14.32 -3.42 -3.80
N PRO A 110 -14.15 -3.63 -2.48
CA PRO A 110 -14.04 -4.96 -1.88
C PRO A 110 -15.30 -5.84 -1.98
N HIS A 111 -16.47 -5.22 -2.10
CA HIS A 111 -17.75 -5.94 -2.21
C HIS A 111 -18.16 -6.19 -3.66
N ALA A 112 -18.02 -5.20 -4.54
CA ALA A 112 -18.41 -5.31 -5.95
C ALA A 112 -17.31 -5.93 -6.85
N LYS A 113 -16.08 -6.05 -6.33
CA LYS A 113 -14.93 -6.70 -6.95
C LYS A 113 -14.65 -6.18 -8.37
N TRP A 114 -14.09 -7.02 -9.25
CA TRP A 114 -13.78 -6.64 -10.63
C TRP A 114 -15.01 -6.75 -11.51
N ARG A 115 -15.19 -5.75 -12.39
CA ARG A 115 -16.26 -5.67 -13.38
C ARG A 115 -15.74 -5.28 -14.75
N VAL A 116 -16.46 -5.70 -15.79
CA VAL A 116 -16.25 -5.31 -17.19
C VAL A 116 -17.33 -4.31 -17.56
N GLU A 117 -16.90 -3.14 -18.03
CA GLU A 117 -17.76 -2.05 -18.48
C GLU A 117 -17.58 -1.81 -19.97
N ARG A 118 -18.68 -1.53 -20.68
CA ARG A 118 -18.59 -1.01 -22.04
C ARG A 118 -18.16 0.45 -22.02
N VAL A 119 -17.20 0.81 -22.87
CA VAL A 119 -16.59 2.14 -22.89
C VAL A 119 -17.58 3.20 -23.38
N SER A 120 -18.48 2.86 -24.32
CA SER A 120 -19.39 3.80 -24.97
C SER A 120 -20.40 4.46 -24.03
N ASP A 121 -20.90 3.72 -23.03
CA ASP A 121 -21.99 4.16 -22.15
C ASP A 121 -21.77 3.81 -20.67
N GLY A 122 -20.67 3.13 -20.34
CA GLY A 122 -20.38 2.70 -18.98
C GLY A 122 -21.27 1.57 -18.49
N GLU A 123 -22.02 0.88 -19.37
CA GLU A 123 -22.85 -0.25 -18.96
C GLU A 123 -21.97 -1.36 -18.39
N VAL A 124 -22.35 -1.85 -17.21
CA VAL A 124 -21.69 -3.00 -16.57
C VAL A 124 -22.17 -4.28 -17.26
N ILE A 125 -21.30 -4.85 -18.08
CA ILE A 125 -21.56 -6.09 -18.80
C ILE A 125 -21.51 -7.28 -17.84
N LYS A 126 -20.54 -7.26 -16.91
CA LYS A 126 -20.39 -8.31 -15.90
C LYS A 126 -19.63 -7.81 -14.68
N ASP A 127 -20.00 -8.24 -13.48
CA ASP A 127 -19.38 -7.86 -12.22
C ASP A 127 -19.19 -9.02 -11.24
N GLY A 128 -18.62 -8.72 -10.06
CA GLY A 128 -18.46 -9.67 -8.95
C GLY A 128 -17.31 -10.68 -9.13
N MET A 129 -16.41 -10.44 -10.09
CA MET A 129 -15.37 -11.40 -10.46
C MET A 129 -14.05 -11.15 -9.72
N THR A 130 -13.20 -12.16 -9.68
CA THR A 130 -11.77 -11.97 -9.42
C THR A 130 -11.14 -11.26 -10.62
N LYS A 131 -9.96 -10.66 -10.45
CA LYS A 131 -9.23 -10.00 -11.54
C LYS A 131 -9.07 -10.93 -12.75
N ASP A 132 -8.52 -12.12 -12.51
CA ASP A 132 -8.29 -13.13 -13.54
C ASP A 132 -9.60 -13.60 -14.19
N GLY A 133 -10.68 -13.72 -13.40
CA GLY A 133 -12.00 -14.10 -13.91
C GLY A 133 -12.60 -13.04 -14.82
N ALA A 134 -12.43 -11.76 -14.48
CA ALA A 134 -12.90 -10.65 -15.29
C ALA A 134 -12.11 -10.54 -16.60
N GLN A 135 -10.79 -10.75 -16.55
CA GLN A 135 -9.93 -10.75 -17.74
C GLN A 135 -10.27 -11.92 -18.68
N ALA A 136 -10.47 -13.12 -18.14
CA ALA A 136 -10.90 -14.28 -18.92
C ALA A 136 -12.29 -14.05 -19.55
N TYR A 137 -13.21 -13.43 -18.82
CA TYR A 137 -14.52 -13.05 -19.35
C TYR A 137 -14.40 -12.07 -20.50
N LEU A 138 -13.62 -10.99 -20.34
CA LEU A 138 -13.43 -9.99 -21.38
C LEU A 138 -12.87 -10.60 -22.66
N GLN A 139 -11.80 -11.40 -22.55
CA GLN A 139 -11.17 -12.07 -23.70
C GLN A 139 -12.14 -13.03 -24.42
N SER A 140 -12.99 -13.73 -23.67
CA SER A 140 -14.04 -14.58 -24.25
C SER A 140 -15.14 -13.75 -24.92
N HIS A 141 -15.50 -12.61 -24.34
CA HIS A 141 -16.57 -11.75 -24.84
C HIS A 141 -16.17 -11.07 -26.16
N ILE A 142 -14.94 -10.55 -26.24
CA ILE A 142 -14.38 -9.97 -27.47
C ILE A 142 -14.35 -11.01 -28.59
N LYS A 143 -13.87 -12.23 -28.32
CA LYS A 143 -13.84 -13.31 -29.32
C LYS A 143 -15.23 -13.70 -29.83
N ALA A 144 -16.25 -13.66 -28.97
CA ALA A 144 -17.62 -13.97 -29.35
C ALA A 144 -18.28 -12.85 -30.18
N MET A 145 -17.81 -11.61 -30.06
CA MET A 145 -18.31 -10.46 -30.84
C MET A 145 -17.60 -10.30 -32.19
N ALA A 146 -16.37 -10.83 -32.33
CA ALA A 146 -15.58 -10.77 -33.56
C ALA A 146 -15.83 -11.95 -34.54
N ALA A 147 -16.64 -12.93 -34.16
CA ALA A 147 -16.98 -14.12 -34.96
C ALA A 147 -18.42 -14.04 -35.51
#